data_AF-X7E6I7-F1
#
_entry.id   AF-X7E6I7-F1
#
_cell.length_a   1.000
_cell.length_b   1.000
_cell.length_c   1.000
_cell.angle_alpha   90.00
_cell.angle_beta   90.00
_cell.angle_gamma   90.00
#
_symmetry.space_group_name_H-M   'P 1'
#
loop_
_entity.id
_entity.type
_entity.pdbx_description
1 polymer ?
#
loop_
_entity_poly.entity_id
_entity_poly.type
_entity_poly.pdbx_seq_one_letter_code
_entity_poly.pdbx_strand_id
1 'polypeptide(L)'
;MSSSETNEGRRTILIVEDEWLVATDLMHMIEDIGYHAHGPAHSVSEALDLLNEAEVDAGLLDVNLRGETSYPIADAMAEKGLPFAFLSGYTSDQLRPGFQECPLLSKPITIGALRDRLSLLLRD
;
A
#
# COMPACT_ATOMS: atom_id res chain seq x y z
N MET A 1 -28.93 -12.54 0.18
CA MET A 1 -28.12 -12.83 -1.02
C MET A 1 -27.12 -11.68 -1.11
N SER A 2 -25.98 -11.79 -0.41
CA SER A 2 -24.89 -10.82 -0.58
C SER A 2 -23.94 -11.44 -1.59
N SER A 3 -23.80 -10.75 -2.71
CA SER A 3 -22.91 -11.07 -3.81
C SER A 3 -21.52 -11.39 -3.29
N SER A 4 -21.09 -12.64 -3.46
CA SER A 4 -19.68 -12.97 -3.55
C SER A 4 -19.20 -12.40 -4.88
N GLU A 5 -18.79 -11.12 -4.89
CA GLU A 5 -17.96 -10.59 -5.97
C GLU A 5 -16.65 -11.37 -5.90
N THR A 6 -16.49 -12.32 -6.81
CA THR A 6 -15.21 -12.98 -7.01
C THR A 6 -14.21 -11.90 -7.42
N ASN A 7 -13.03 -11.88 -6.81
CA ASN A 7 -11.93 -10.96 -7.13
C ASN A 7 -11.33 -11.23 -8.53
N GLU A 8 -12.11 -11.81 -9.44
CA GLU A 8 -11.65 -12.30 -10.73
C GLU A 8 -11.36 -11.12 -11.65
N GLY A 9 -10.09 -10.72 -11.68
CA GLY A 9 -9.54 -9.72 -12.60
C GLY A 9 -9.28 -8.33 -12.00
N ARG A 10 -9.53 -8.09 -10.71
CA ARG A 10 -9.07 -6.85 -10.05
C ARG A 10 -7.65 -7.03 -9.54
N ARG A 11 -6.84 -5.99 -9.70
CA ARG A 11 -5.50 -5.94 -9.11
C ARG A 11 -5.62 -5.77 -7.60
N THR A 12 -4.84 -6.52 -6.86
CA THR A 12 -4.82 -6.59 -5.40
C THR A 12 -3.73 -5.69 -4.84
N ILE A 13 -4.07 -4.80 -3.92
CA ILE A 13 -3.18 -3.81 -3.34
C ILE A 13 -2.99 -4.12 -1.86
N LEU A 14 -1.76 -4.40 -1.43
CA LEU A 14 -1.42 -4.55 -0.02
C LEU A 14 -1.46 -3.18 0.67
N ILE A 15 -2.21 -3.07 1.75
CA ILE A 15 -2.33 -1.85 2.56
C ILE A 15 -1.60 -2.08 3.88
N VAL A 16 -0.64 -1.22 4.20
CA VAL A 16 0.10 -1.26 5.47
C VAL A 16 0.01 0.09 6.15
N GLU A 17 -0.70 0.13 7.28
CA GLU A 17 -1.06 1.35 8.01
C GLU A 17 -1.44 0.99 9.45
N ASP A 18 -0.80 1.62 10.45
CA ASP A 18 -1.07 1.34 11.86
C ASP A 18 -2.30 2.09 12.40
N GLU A 19 -2.66 3.22 11.76
CA GLU A 19 -3.81 4.01 12.17
C GLU A 19 -5.09 3.44 11.57
N TRP A 20 -5.87 2.73 12.40
CA TRP A 20 -7.12 2.08 11.99
C TRP A 20 -8.06 2.95 11.13
N LEU A 21 -8.20 4.23 11.47
CA LEU A 21 -9.05 5.15 10.71
C LEU A 21 -8.49 5.40 9.30
N VAL A 22 -7.20 5.68 9.20
CA VAL A 22 -6.51 5.91 7.92
C VAL A 22 -6.52 4.64 7.07
N ALA A 23 -6.26 3.49 7.69
CA ALA A 23 -6.28 2.18 7.04
C ALA A 23 -7.66 1.87 6.46
N THR A 24 -8.72 2.11 7.24
CA THR A 24 -10.12 1.90 6.82
C THR A 24 -10.49 2.81 5.65
N ASP A 25 -10.15 4.09 5.74
CA ASP A 25 -10.40 5.05 4.65
C ASP A 25 -9.65 4.65 3.37
N LEU A 26 -8.40 4.21 3.50
CA LEU A 26 -7.60 3.70 2.38
C LEU A 26 -8.23 2.48 1.72
N MET A 27 -8.63 1.48 2.49
CA MET A 27 -9.29 0.29 1.93
C MET A 27 -10.54 0.66 1.15
N HIS A 28 -11.40 1.53 1.68
CA HIS A 28 -12.59 1.99 0.96
C HIS A 28 -12.22 2.74 -0.33
N MET A 29 -11.22 3.63 -0.28
CA MET A 29 -10.79 4.35 -1.48
C MET A 29 -10.24 3.43 -2.56
N ILE A 30 -9.57 2.33 -2.19
CA ILE A 30 -9.03 1.31 -3.12
C ILE A 30 -10.16 0.54 -3.81
N GLU A 31 -11.15 0.09 -3.04
CA GLU A 31 -12.33 -0.59 -3.56
C GLU A 31 -13.16 0.34 -4.47
N ASP A 32 -13.34 1.60 -4.08
CA ASP A 32 -14.09 2.60 -4.84
C ASP A 32 -13.49 2.89 -6.23
N ILE A 33 -12.17 2.75 -6.37
CA ILE A 33 -11.47 2.93 -7.66
C ILE A 33 -11.28 1.62 -8.45
N GLY A 34 -11.87 0.51 -7.98
CA GLY A 34 -11.96 -0.76 -8.70
C GLY A 34 -10.78 -1.72 -8.50
N TYR A 35 -9.96 -1.50 -7.48
CA TYR A 35 -8.93 -2.44 -7.04
C TYR A 35 -9.42 -3.22 -5.82
N HIS A 36 -8.75 -4.32 -5.50
CA HIS A 36 -9.03 -5.07 -4.28
C HIS A 36 -8.04 -4.70 -3.18
N ALA A 37 -8.53 -4.35 -2.00
CA ALA A 37 -7.68 -4.04 -0.85
C ALA A 37 -7.32 -5.31 -0.07
N HIS A 38 -6.03 -5.59 0.07
CA HIS A 38 -5.52 -6.68 0.92
C HIS A 38 -4.88 -6.12 2.17
N GLY A 39 -5.33 -6.57 3.34
CA GLY A 39 -4.95 -6.03 4.64
C GLY A 39 -6.14 -5.40 5.40
N PRO A 40 -5.90 -4.37 6.24
CA PRO A 40 -4.65 -3.65 6.42
C PRO A 40 -3.70 -4.40 7.37
N ALA A 41 -2.40 -4.36 7.09
CA ALA A 41 -1.40 -4.76 8.08
C ALA A 41 -1.04 -3.58 8.98
N HIS A 42 -0.96 -3.82 10.28
CA HIS A 42 -0.64 -2.83 11.31
C HIS A 42 0.81 -2.92 11.81
N SER A 43 1.58 -3.88 11.31
CA SER A 43 2.99 -4.10 11.67
C SER A 43 3.78 -4.67 10.50
N VAL A 44 5.11 -4.63 10.59
CA VAL A 44 5.99 -5.24 9.59
C VAL A 44 5.78 -6.75 9.51
N SER A 45 5.63 -7.43 10.66
CA SER A 45 5.41 -8.88 10.68
C SER A 45 4.14 -9.25 9.93
N GLU A 46 3.03 -8.59 10.24
CA GLU A 46 1.74 -8.86 9.60
C GLU A 46 1.78 -8.56 8.10
N ALA A 47 2.43 -7.47 7.68
CA ALA A 47 2.56 -7.14 6.26
C ALA A 47 3.37 -8.20 5.49
N LEU A 48 4.43 -8.72 6.10
CA LEU A 48 5.25 -9.79 5.49
C LEU A 48 4.49 -11.12 5.43
N ASP A 49 3.69 -11.43 6.45
CA ASP A 49 2.83 -12.62 6.45
C ASP A 49 1.79 -12.51 5.31
N LEU A 50 1.07 -11.40 5.19
CA LEU A 50 0.12 -11.14 4.11
C LEU A 50 0.79 -11.20 2.72
N LEU A 51 1.99 -10.64 2.58
CA LEU A 51 2.76 -10.68 1.32
C LEU A 51 3.20 -12.11 0.92
N ASN A 52 3.17 -13.06 1.85
CA ASN A 52 3.45 -14.47 1.59
C ASN A 52 2.17 -15.32 1.42
N GLU A 53 1.04 -14.88 1.96
CA GLU A 53 -0.24 -15.58 1.90
C GLU A 53 -0.99 -15.37 0.57
N ALA A 54 -0.83 -14.20 -0.05
CA ALA A 54 -1.55 -13.84 -1.26
C ALA A 54 -0.64 -13.22 -2.34
N GLU A 55 -1.04 -13.40 -3.60
CA GLU A 55 -0.46 -12.60 -4.70
C GLU A 55 -1.04 -11.19 -4.65
N VAL A 56 -0.14 -10.20 -4.53
CA VAL A 56 -0.48 -8.78 -4.57
C VAL A 56 0.21 -8.15 -5.78
N ASP A 57 -0.43 -7.17 -6.39
CA ASP A 57 0.07 -6.48 -7.58
C ASP A 57 0.85 -5.21 -7.22
N ALA A 58 0.53 -4.58 -6.09
CA ALA A 58 1.26 -3.42 -5.57
C ALA A 58 1.08 -3.26 -4.06
N GLY A 59 1.87 -2.37 -3.45
CA GLY A 59 1.79 -2.02 -2.03
C GLY A 59 1.66 -0.54 -1.77
N LEU A 60 0.91 -0.20 -0.72
CA LEU A 60 0.83 1.13 -0.12
C LEU A 60 1.29 1.03 1.32
N LEU A 61 2.44 1.64 1.61
CA LEU A 61 3.16 1.44 2.87
C LEU A 61 3.24 2.76 3.64
N ASP A 62 2.61 2.87 4.81
CA ASP A 62 2.96 3.97 5.72
C ASP A 62 4.41 3.84 6.17
N VAL A 63 5.16 4.93 6.16
CA VAL A 63 6.60 4.92 6.48
C VAL A 63 6.85 4.52 7.93
N ASN A 64 5.97 4.92 8.83
CA ASN A 64 6.12 4.75 10.27
C ASN A 64 4.93 3.98 10.84
N LEU A 65 5.18 2.76 11.32
CA LEU A 65 4.18 1.86 11.92
C LEU A 65 4.37 1.80 13.43
N ARG A 66 4.04 2.88 14.15
CA ARG A 66 4.18 3.01 15.62
C ARG A 66 5.48 2.47 16.23
N GLY A 67 6.62 2.94 15.74
CA GLY A 67 7.92 2.64 16.35
C GLY A 67 8.76 1.62 15.57
N GLU A 68 8.24 1.13 14.45
CA GLU A 68 9.03 0.50 13.40
C GLU A 68 8.81 1.19 12.05
N THR A 69 9.74 0.99 11.13
CA THR A 69 9.66 1.54 9.77
C THR A 69 9.23 0.46 8.79
N SER A 70 8.42 0.79 7.80
CA SER A 70 7.99 -0.15 6.76
C SER A 70 9.07 -0.52 5.72
N TYR A 71 10.30 -0.02 5.88
CA TYR A 71 11.41 -0.33 4.96
C TYR A 71 11.67 -1.83 4.75
N PRO A 72 11.59 -2.73 5.74
CA PRO A 72 11.74 -4.16 5.50
C PRO A 72 10.66 -4.73 4.57
N ILE A 73 9.45 -4.16 4.59
CA ILE A 73 8.37 -4.54 3.68
C ILE A 73 8.70 -4.04 2.28
N ALA A 74 9.15 -2.79 2.15
CA ALA A 74 9.57 -2.22 0.88
C ALA A 74 10.72 -3.00 0.23
N ASP A 75 11.71 -3.42 1.02
CA ASP A 75 12.81 -4.30 0.60
C ASP A 75 12.25 -5.64 0.08
N ALA A 76 11.36 -6.30 0.83
CA ALA A 76 10.75 -7.56 0.42
C ALA A 76 9.90 -7.46 -0.85
N MET A 77 9.17 -6.35 -1.04
CA MET A 77 8.42 -6.08 -2.27
C MET A 77 9.36 -5.83 -3.45
N ALA A 78 10.43 -5.07 -3.26
CA ALA A 78 11.44 -4.82 -4.28
C ALA A 78 12.14 -6.13 -4.72
N GLU A 79 12.49 -7.01 -3.78
CA GLU A 79 13.06 -8.33 -4.07
C GLU A 79 12.12 -9.21 -4.92
N LYS A 80 10.80 -9.10 -4.70
CA LYS A 80 9.76 -9.78 -5.49
C LYS A 80 9.44 -9.07 -6.81
N GLY A 81 10.04 -7.92 -7.09
CA GLY A 81 9.74 -7.09 -8.27
C GLY A 81 8.36 -6.43 -8.22
N LEU A 82 7.77 -6.30 -7.03
CA LEU A 82 6.45 -5.73 -6.83
C LEU A 82 6.54 -4.21 -6.65
N PRO A 83 5.79 -3.41 -7.41
CA PRO A 83 5.77 -1.96 -7.26
C PRO A 83 5.08 -1.53 -5.96
N PHE A 84 5.56 -0.47 -5.33
CA PHE A 84 4.94 0.09 -4.14
C PHE A 84 5.07 1.62 -4.08
N ALA A 85 4.20 2.25 -3.28
CA ALA A 85 4.33 3.64 -2.89
C ALA A 85 4.33 3.77 -1.36
N PHE A 86 5.09 4.75 -0.88
CA PHE A 86 5.01 5.17 0.51
C PHE A 86 3.85 6.13 0.72
N LEU A 87 3.23 6.01 1.89
CA LEU A 87 2.31 6.99 2.45
C LEU A 87 3.08 7.72 3.54
N SER A 88 3.05 9.06 3.55
CA SER A 88 3.74 9.81 4.60
C SER A 88 3.03 11.12 4.90
N GLY A 89 3.01 11.52 6.16
CA GLY A 89 2.75 12.92 6.53
C GLY A 89 3.93 13.85 6.27
N TYR A 90 5.09 13.29 5.90
CA TYR A 90 6.36 13.99 5.69
C TYR A 90 6.77 14.00 4.21
N THR A 91 7.72 14.86 3.87
CA THR A 91 8.28 15.00 2.52
C THR A 91 9.34 13.93 2.21
N SER A 92 9.59 13.67 0.92
CA SER A 92 10.46 12.58 0.45
C SER A 92 11.92 12.67 0.91
N ASP A 93 12.39 13.87 1.26
CA ASP A 93 13.72 14.13 1.85
C ASP A 93 13.89 13.49 3.24
N GLN A 94 12.80 13.12 3.91
CA GLN A 94 12.84 12.45 5.21
C GLN A 94 12.89 10.91 5.10
N LEU A 95 12.81 10.37 3.88
CA LEU A 95 12.99 8.95 3.64
C LEU A 95 14.48 8.55 3.73
N ARG A 96 14.72 7.31 4.15
CA ARG A 96 16.08 6.73 4.18
C ARG A 96 16.71 6.80 2.78
N PRO A 97 18.02 7.06 2.67
CA PRO A 97 18.74 6.95 1.39
C PRO A 97 18.46 5.61 0.71
N GLY A 98 18.10 5.65 -0.58
CA GLY A 98 17.63 4.49 -1.36
C GLY A 98 16.12 4.45 -1.62
N PHE A 99 15.32 5.13 -0.80
CA PHE A 99 13.87 5.25 -0.99
C PHE A 99 13.40 6.66 -1.37
N GLN A 100 14.32 7.62 -1.52
CA GLN A 100 14.00 9.02 -1.85
C GLN A 100 13.41 9.18 -3.26
N GLU A 101 13.70 8.24 -4.16
CA GLU A 101 13.15 8.20 -5.52
C GLU A 101 11.86 7.37 -5.59
N CYS A 102 11.45 6.71 -4.49
CA CYS A 102 10.23 5.92 -4.48
C CYS A 102 8.99 6.81 -4.55
N PRO A 103 7.93 6.32 -5.20
CA PRO A 103 6.67 7.06 -5.27
C PRO A 103 6.11 7.33 -3.87
N LEU A 104 5.78 8.59 -3.61
CA LEU A 104 5.24 9.04 -2.33
C LEU A 104 3.84 9.65 -2.52
N LEU A 105 2.94 9.36 -1.57
CA LEU A 105 1.67 10.03 -1.37
C LEU A 105 1.69 10.75 -0.02
N SER A 106 1.47 12.06 -0.05
CA SER A 106 1.37 12.87 1.16
C SER A 106 -0.03 12.75 1.77
N LYS A 107 -0.12 12.47 3.07
CA LYS A 107 -1.38 12.58 3.83
C LYS A 107 -1.80 14.08 3.91
N PRO A 108 -3.09 14.45 3.77
CA PRO A 108 -4.25 13.58 3.57
C PRO A 108 -4.33 13.04 2.13
N ILE A 109 -4.62 11.74 2.03
CA ILE A 109 -4.68 11.03 0.75
C ILE A 109 -6.04 11.30 0.11
N THR A 110 -6.02 11.69 -1.17
CA THR A 110 -7.24 11.90 -1.95
C THR A 110 -7.41 10.77 -2.96
N ILE A 111 -8.67 10.42 -3.27
CA ILE A 111 -9.00 9.40 -4.28
C ILE A 111 -8.30 9.68 -5.63
N GLY A 112 -8.26 10.95 -6.06
CA GLY A 112 -7.60 11.34 -7.30
C GLY A 112 -6.11 11.03 -7.28
N ALA A 113 -5.40 11.46 -6.24
CA ALA A 113 -3.97 11.20 -6.10
C ALA A 113 -3.66 9.70 -5.96
N LEU A 114 -4.49 8.97 -5.21
CA LEU A 114 -4.37 7.52 -5.04
C LEU A 114 -4.51 6.78 -6.37
N ARG A 115 -5.58 7.08 -7.13
CA ARG A 115 -5.83 6.49 -8.45
C ARG A 115 -4.70 6.79 -9.41
N ASP A 116 -4.28 8.05 -9.50
CA ASP A 116 -3.21 8.45 -10.42
C ASP A 116 -1.91 7.73 -10.05
N ARG A 117 -1.59 7.61 -8.76
CA ARG A 117 -0.41 6.89 -8.29
C ARG A 117 -0.46 5.40 -8.61
N LEU A 118 -1.56 4.72 -8.32
CA LEU A 118 -1.71 3.29 -8.62
C LEU A 118 -1.71 3.02 -10.12
N SER A 119 -2.30 3.92 -10.92
CA SER A 119 -2.23 3.82 -12.38
C SER A 119 -0.79 3.90 -12.91
N LEU A 120 0.09 4.65 -12.25
CA LEU A 120 1.50 4.73 -12.62
C LEU A 120 2.31 3.53 -12.13
N LEU A 121 2.01 3.00 -10.94
CA LEU A 121 2.67 1.82 -10.38
C LEU A 121 2.35 0.55 -11.17
N LEU A 122 1.08 0.40 -11.58
CA LEU A 122 0.56 -0.79 -12.22
C LEU A 122 0.54 -0.65 -13.76
N ARG A 123 1.37 0.24 -14.28
CA ARG A 123 1.58 0.41 -15.72
C ARG A 123 2.69 -0.53 -16.17
N ASP A 124 2.33 -1.49 -17.02
CA ASP A 124 3.26 -2.20 -17.90
C ASP A 124 3.73 -1.29 -19.05
#